data_AF-A0A7X6R559-F1
#
_entry.id   AF-A0A7X6R559-F1
#
_cell.length_a   1.000
_cell.length_b   1.000
_cell.length_c   1.000
_cell.angle_alpha   90.00
_cell.angle_beta   90.00
_cell.angle_gamma   90.00
#
_symmetry.space_group_name_H-M   'P 1'
#
loop_
_entity.id
_entity.type
_entity.pdbx_description
1 polymer ?
#
loop_
_entity_poly.entity_id
_entity_poly.type
_entity_poly.pdbx_seq_one_letter_code
_entity_poly.pdbx_strand_id
1 'polypeptide(L)'
;MSYDVTLLSDTEPVLPGGEFALGAPIRFTGLRVSPRVGGTGEFRHIAYAVRATGVEAPKPAPAPSSGAGAGPRSSGASSSSSGKSAAS
;
A
#
# COMPACT_ATOMS: atom_id res chain seq x y z
N MET A 1 -0.36 11.65 -15.40
CA MET A 1 -1.56 12.25 -14.80
C MET A 1 -1.10 13.09 -13.62
N SER A 2 -1.32 14.40 -13.69
CA SER A 2 -1.02 15.35 -12.60
C SER A 2 -2.32 15.77 -11.94
N TYR A 3 -2.31 16.02 -10.63
CA TYR A 3 -3.48 16.48 -9.88
C TYR A 3 -3.06 17.66 -9.01
N ASP A 4 -3.85 18.74 -9.04
CA ASP A 4 -3.70 19.86 -8.13
C ASP A 4 -4.58 19.61 -6.89
N VAL A 5 -3.98 19.74 -5.71
CA VAL A 5 -4.68 19.60 -4.44
C VAL A 5 -4.84 20.99 -3.82
N THR A 6 -6.08 21.39 -3.58
CA THR A 6 -6.41 22.66 -2.90
C THR A 6 -7.13 22.36 -1.59
N LEU A 7 -6.58 22.88 -0.49
CA LEU A 7 -7.21 22.85 0.82
C LEU A 7 -8.19 24.03 0.90
N LEU A 8 -9.47 23.73 1.07
CA LEU A 8 -10.55 24.74 1.06
C LEU A 8 -10.85 25.32 2.46
N SER A 9 -10.19 24.82 3.50
CA SER A 9 -10.43 25.20 4.90
C SER A 9 -9.36 26.18 5.37
N ASP A 10 -9.77 27.24 6.09
CA ASP A 10 -8.86 28.17 6.75
C ASP A 10 -8.18 27.54 7.99
N THR A 11 -8.73 26.44 8.49
CA THR A 11 -8.10 25.61 9.53
C THR A 11 -7.30 24.49 8.88
N GLU A 12 -6.04 24.34 9.30
CA GLU A 12 -5.19 23.24 8.87
C GLU A 12 -5.83 21.89 9.25
N PRO A 13 -6.11 21.01 8.27
CA PRO A 13 -6.75 19.75 8.56
C PRO A 13 -5.78 18.83 9.27
N VAL A 14 -6.13 18.42 10.49
CA VAL A 14 -5.38 17.41 11.23
C VAL A 14 -5.61 16.06 10.57
N LEU A 15 -4.54 15.50 10.01
CA LEU A 15 -4.59 14.20 9.37
C LEU A 15 -4.64 13.07 10.42
N PRO A 16 -5.56 12.10 10.29
CA PRO A 16 -5.61 10.97 11.19
C PRO A 16 -4.38 10.08 11.00
N GLY A 17 -3.64 9.84 12.08
CA GLY A 17 -2.38 9.07 12.05
C GLY A 17 -1.11 9.91 12.01
N GLY A 18 -1.22 11.25 12.00
CA GLY A 18 -0.06 12.16 12.01
C GLY A 18 0.55 12.34 10.63
N GLU A 19 1.88 12.34 10.55
CA GLU A 19 2.63 12.58 9.33
C GLU A 19 2.65 11.32 8.44
N PHE A 20 2.30 11.48 7.16
CA PHE A 20 2.41 10.40 6.17
C PHE A 20 3.82 10.39 5.58
N ALA A 21 4.45 9.22 5.57
CA ALA A 21 5.71 9.05 4.84
C ALA A 21 5.54 9.36 3.35
N LEU A 22 6.57 9.92 2.72
CA LEU A 22 6.56 10.18 1.28
C LEU A 22 6.30 8.89 0.51
N GLY A 23 5.23 8.88 -0.30
CA GLY A 23 4.80 7.70 -1.07
C GLY A 23 3.88 6.74 -0.32
N ALA A 24 3.49 7.03 0.93
CA ALA A 24 2.51 6.23 1.65
C ALA A 24 1.13 6.30 0.97
N PRO A 25 0.40 5.18 0.86
CA PRO A 25 -0.95 5.19 0.30
C PRO A 25 -1.91 5.92 1.24
N ILE A 26 -2.70 6.85 0.67
CA ILE A 26 -3.72 7.62 1.39
C ILE A 26 -5.10 7.19 0.92
N ARG A 27 -6.03 6.99 1.86
CA ARG A 27 -7.42 6.65 1.58
C ARG A 27 -8.33 7.81 1.98
N PHE A 28 -9.03 8.36 0.99
CA PHE A 28 -9.99 9.46 1.21
C PHE A 28 -11.39 8.93 1.52
N THR A 29 -12.12 9.66 2.38
CA THR A 29 -13.52 9.39 2.72
C THR A 29 -14.43 10.50 2.20
N GLY A 30 -15.71 10.17 1.99
CA GLY A 30 -16.72 11.13 1.53
C GLY A 30 -16.42 11.74 0.15
N LEU A 31 -15.78 10.96 -0.74
CA LEU A 31 -15.43 11.43 -2.09
C LEU A 31 -16.68 11.82 -2.88
N ARG A 32 -16.63 13.01 -3.48
CA ARG A 32 -17.59 13.50 -4.47
C ARG A 32 -16.85 13.92 -5.72
N VAL A 33 -17.35 13.44 -6.86
CA VAL A 33 -16.83 13.79 -8.18
C VAL A 33 -17.89 14.61 -8.89
N SER A 34 -17.50 15.77 -9.41
CA SER A 34 -18.39 16.66 -10.15
C SER A 34 -17.79 16.99 -11.51
N PRO A 35 -18.50 16.67 -12.62
CA PRO A 35 -18.04 17.08 -13.95
C PRO A 35 -18.12 18.60 -14.09
N ARG A 36 -17.17 19.18 -14.82
CA ARG A 36 -17.13 20.59 -15.17
C ARG A 36 -16.56 20.74 -16.56
N VAL A 37 -16.85 21.87 -17.20
CA VAL A 37 -16.17 22.25 -18.43
C VAL A 37 -14.83 22.87 -18.06
N GLY A 38 -13.75 22.29 -18.59
CA GLY A 38 -12.39 22.83 -18.52
C GLY A 38 -11.95 23.44 -19.85
N GLY A 39 -10.87 24.21 -19.83
CA GLY A 39 -10.33 24.89 -21.01
C GLY A 39 -11.01 26.23 -21.34
N THR A 40 -10.55 26.88 -22.41
CA THR A 40 -10.97 28.24 -22.80
C THR A 40 -11.14 28.36 -24.31
N GLY A 41 -12.03 29.25 -24.75
CA GLY A 41 -12.30 29.48 -26.18
C GLY A 41 -12.86 28.23 -26.86
N GLU A 42 -12.26 27.86 -27.98
CA GLU A 42 -12.60 26.67 -28.79
C GLU A 42 -12.06 25.37 -28.18
N PHE A 43 -11.06 25.45 -27.29
CA PHE A 43 -10.46 24.28 -26.67
C PHE A 43 -11.12 24.00 -25.32
N ARG A 44 -12.28 23.34 -25.36
CA ARG A 44 -13.01 22.89 -24.18
C ARG A 44 -12.94 21.38 -24.03
N HIS A 45 -12.92 20.90 -22.80
CA HIS A 45 -12.93 19.48 -22.49
C HIS A 45 -13.75 19.20 -21.23
N ILE A 46 -14.16 17.94 -21.04
CA ILE A 46 -14.74 17.49 -19.78
C ILE A 46 -13.61 17.37 -18.77
N ALA A 47 -13.71 18.13 -17.69
CA ALA A 47 -12.85 18.03 -16.52
C ALA A 47 -13.67 17.55 -15.32
N TYR A 48 -12.99 17.09 -14.28
CA TYR A 48 -13.63 16.62 -13.05
C TYR A 48 -13.03 17.34 -11.84
N ALA A 49 -13.89 17.83 -10.95
CA ALA A 49 -13.50 18.25 -9.62
C ALA A 49 -13.74 17.09 -8.66
N VAL A 50 -12.68 16.66 -7.97
CA VAL A 50 -12.76 15.63 -6.92
C VAL A 50 -12.64 16.31 -5.57
N ARG A 51 -13.60 16.07 -4.68
CA ARG A 51 -13.61 16.62 -3.32
C ARG A 51 -13.73 15.47 -2.33
N ALA A 52 -12.93 15.50 -1.26
CA ALA A 52 -13.04 14.59 -0.12
C ALA A 52 -13.50 15.37 1.11
N THR A 53 -14.14 14.70 2.06
CA THR A 53 -14.48 15.30 3.36
C THR A 53 -13.53 14.85 4.47
N GLY A 54 -12.68 13.86 4.21
CA GLY A 54 -11.72 13.36 5.18
C GLY A 54 -10.75 12.33 4.62
N VAL A 55 -9.91 11.80 5.49
CA VAL A 55 -8.88 10.80 5.23
C VAL A 55 -9.00 9.70 6.29
N GLU A 56 -8.70 8.44 5.95
CA GLU A 56 -8.61 7.36 6.93
C GLU A 56 -7.20 7.27 7.52
N ALA A 57 -7.10 6.84 8.79
CA ALA A 57 -5.81 6.57 9.42
C ALA A 57 -5.07 5.44 8.66
N PRO A 58 -3.72 5.50 8.57
CA PRO A 58 -2.93 4.41 8.02
C PRO A 58 -3.26 3.10 8.73
N LYS A 59 -3.76 2.10 8.00
CA LYS A 59 -3.86 0.75 8.55
C LYS A 59 -2.47 0.12 8.49
N PRO A 60 -1.92 -0.40 9.60
CA PRO A 60 -0.67 -1.14 9.53
C PRO A 60 -0.82 -2.28 8.52
N ALA A 61 0.18 -2.41 7.64
CA ALA A 61 0.24 -3.54 6.72
C ALA A 61 0.16 -4.84 7.55
N PRO A 62 -0.60 -5.85 7.11
CA PRO A 62 -0.57 -7.13 7.78
C PRO A 62 0.89 -7.59 7.83
N ALA A 63 1.39 -7.84 9.04
CA ALA A 63 2.72 -8.42 9.21
C ALA A 63 2.80 -9.67 8.33
N PRO A 64 3.92 -9.92 7.62
CA PRO A 64 4.08 -11.19 6.93
C PRO A 64 3.85 -12.27 7.97
N SER A 65 2.85 -13.12 7.77
CA SER A 65 2.62 -14.25 8.66
C SER A 65 3.92 -15.03 8.66
N SER A 66 4.60 -15.09 9.80
CA SER A 66 5.68 -16.03 10.07
C SER A 66 5.07 -17.43 10.10
N GLY A 67 4.58 -17.88 8.94
CA GLY A 67 4.17 -19.24 8.70
C GLY A 67 5.44 -20.06 8.66
N ALA A 68 5.81 -20.60 9.81
CA ALA A 68 6.75 -21.68 9.97
C ALA A 68 6.24 -22.89 9.18
N GLY A 69 6.52 -22.90 7.88
CA GLY A 69 6.44 -24.06 7.02
C GLY A 69 7.82 -24.70 6.93
N ALA A 70 8.27 -25.32 8.01
CA ALA A 70 9.38 -26.27 7.95
C ALA A 70 8.90 -27.53 7.20
N GLY A 71 8.77 -27.42 5.89
CA GLY A 71 8.70 -28.59 5.02
C GLY A 71 10.09 -29.24 4.97
N PRO A 72 10.22 -30.56 5.17
CA PRO A 72 11.52 -31.21 5.12
C PRO A 72 12.12 -31.03 3.73
N ARG A 73 13.21 -30.28 3.65
CA ARG A 73 14.05 -30.20 2.45
C ARG A 73 14.64 -31.59 2.25
N SER A 74 14.24 -32.27 1.18
CA SER A 74 14.89 -33.49 0.72
C SER A 74 16.35 -33.18 0.40
N SER A 75 17.25 -33.47 1.34
CA SER A 75 18.70 -33.41 1.12
C SER A 75 19.10 -34.58 0.23
N GLY A 76 19.42 -34.26 -1.03
CA GLY A 76 20.14 -35.18 -1.90
C GLY A 76 21.54 -35.47 -1.36
N ALA A 77 21.85 -36.76 -1.28
CA ALA A 77 23.16 -37.42 -1.35
C ALA A 77 24.33 -36.92 -0.48
N SER A 78 24.77 -37.79 0.43
CA SER A 78 26.11 -38.43 0.51
C SER A 78 26.79 -38.37 1.88
N SER A 79 26.95 -39.56 2.49
CA SER A 79 28.02 -39.93 3.44
C SER A 79 27.89 -41.44 3.70
N SER A 80 28.65 -42.28 2.99
CA SER A 80 30.02 -42.72 3.32
C SER A 80 30.05 -43.96 4.25
N SER A 81 30.63 -45.02 3.70
CA SER A 81 31.57 -45.95 4.34
C SER A 81 31.21 -46.62 5.68
N SER A 82 30.95 -47.94 5.57
CA SER A 82 31.55 -49.04 6.35
C SER A 82 31.86 -48.86 7.84
N GLY A 83 31.25 -49.71 8.68
CA GLY A 83 31.76 -49.98 10.03
C GLY A 83 30.80 -50.77 10.94
N LYS A 84 30.43 -52.01 10.58
CA LYS A 84 29.83 -52.95 11.54
C LYS A 84 30.90 -53.94 12.00
N SER A 85 31.49 -53.69 13.18
CA SER A 85 32.22 -54.69 13.94
C SER A 85 31.30 -55.24 15.02
N ALA A 86 30.92 -56.51 14.89
CA ALA A 86 30.24 -57.28 15.92
C ALA A 86 31.27 -58.20 16.57
N ALA A 87 31.20 -58.28 17.89
CA ALA A 87 32.09 -59.01 18.77
C ALA A 87 31.89 -60.53 18.67
N SER A 88 33.00 -61.27 18.63
CA SER A 88 33.27 -62.55 19.31
C SER A 88 34.74 -62.90 19.13
#